data_AF-A0A453BW81-F1
#
_entry.id   AF-A0A453BW81-F1
#
_cell.length_a   1.000
_cell.length_b   1.000
_cell.length_c   1.000
_cell.angle_alpha   90.00
_cell.angle_beta   90.00
_cell.angle_gamma   90.00
#
_symmetry.space_group_name_H-M   'P 1'
#
loop_
_entity.id
_entity.type
_entity.pdbx_description
1 polymer ?
#
loop_
_entity_poly.entity_id
_entity_poly.type
_entity_poly.pdbx_seq_one_letter_code
_entity_poly.pdbx_strand_id
1 'polypeptide(L)'
;GSAGDVLEDNPVGKLKVFIYDLPRKYNKKMVTKDPRCLNHMFAAEIFMHRFLLSSAVRTLKPKEADWFYIPVYTTCDLTPAGLPLPFKSPRVMRSSIQYISNKWPFWNRTDGADHFFVVPHDFGACFHYQ
;
A
#
# COMPACT_ATOMS: atom_id res chain seq x y z
N GLY A 1 -16.82 31.36 -6.40
CA GLY A 1 -15.97 30.38 -7.11
C GLY A 1 -16.66 29.05 -7.02
N SER A 2 -17.13 28.52 -8.15
CA SER A 2 -17.86 27.24 -8.16
C SER A 2 -16.86 26.11 -7.97
N ALA A 3 -17.15 25.19 -7.05
CA ALA A 3 -16.42 23.94 -6.85
C ALA A 3 -16.74 22.93 -7.98
N GLY A 4 -16.65 23.37 -9.24
CA GLY A 4 -17.18 22.69 -10.42
C GLY A 4 -16.28 21.60 -11.02
N ASP A 5 -14.97 21.59 -10.74
CA ASP A 5 -14.05 20.89 -11.65
C ASP A 5 -13.47 19.56 -11.11
N VAL A 6 -13.87 19.08 -9.94
CA VAL A 6 -13.25 17.87 -9.33
C VAL A 6 -13.91 16.57 -9.78
N LEU A 7 -15.17 16.63 -10.24
CA LEU A 7 -15.96 15.43 -10.58
C LEU A 7 -16.10 15.17 -12.09
N GLU A 8 -15.81 16.17 -12.94
CA GLU A 8 -15.89 16.05 -14.40
C GLU A 8 -14.59 15.57 -15.05
N ASP A 9 -13.52 15.50 -14.26
CA ASP A 9 -12.21 15.11 -14.75
C ASP A 9 -12.13 13.58 -14.96
N ASN A 10 -12.25 13.13 -16.21
CA ASN A 10 -12.10 11.72 -16.55
C ASN A 10 -10.67 11.25 -16.18
N PRO A 11 -10.50 10.36 -15.19
CA PRO A 11 -9.18 9.95 -14.73
C PRO A 11 -8.50 8.97 -15.70
N VAL A 12 -9.25 8.44 -16.67
CA VAL A 12 -8.75 7.44 -17.63
C VAL A 12 -7.64 8.05 -18.49
N GLY A 13 -6.42 7.53 -18.32
CA GLY A 13 -5.26 7.91 -19.12
C GLY A 13 -4.42 9.07 -18.57
N LYS A 14 -4.84 9.74 -17.47
CA LYS A 14 -4.08 10.82 -16.83
C LYS A 14 -3.05 10.31 -15.81
N LEU A 15 -3.43 9.33 -15.00
CA LEU A 15 -2.60 8.72 -13.96
C LEU A 15 -2.69 7.20 -14.09
N LYS A 16 -1.54 6.53 -14.13
CA LYS A 16 -1.43 5.08 -14.20
C LYS A 16 -0.65 4.53 -13.01
N VAL A 17 -1.33 3.78 -12.15
CA VAL A 17 -0.74 3.14 -10.98
C VAL A 17 -0.58 1.64 -11.24
N PHE A 18 0.66 1.15 -11.19
CA PHE A 18 0.93 -0.28 -11.16
C PHE A 18 0.93 -0.78 -9.72
N ILE A 19 0.30 -1.93 -9.48
CA ILE A 19 0.24 -2.54 -8.14
C ILE A 19 1.13 -3.78 -8.14
N TYR A 20 2.10 -3.83 -7.23
CA TYR A 20 2.95 -5.02 -7.08
C TYR A 20 2.14 -6.23 -6.60
N ASP A 21 2.34 -7.36 -7.27
CA ASP A 21 1.84 -8.66 -6.79
C ASP A 21 2.78 -9.23 -5.72
N LEU A 22 2.47 -8.92 -4.46
CA LEU A 22 3.27 -9.36 -3.32
C LEU A 22 2.84 -10.73 -2.79
N PRO A 23 3.78 -11.54 -2.27
CA PRO A 23 3.46 -12.72 -1.48
C PRO A 23 2.47 -12.42 -0.36
N ARG A 24 1.48 -13.31 -0.17
CA ARG A 24 0.37 -13.12 0.79
C ARG A 24 0.83 -12.78 2.22
N LYS A 25 2.05 -13.17 2.62
CA LYS A 25 2.64 -12.86 3.93
C LYS A 25 2.74 -11.36 4.22
N TYR A 26 2.79 -10.50 3.20
CA TYR A 26 2.87 -9.04 3.36
C TYR A 26 1.48 -8.38 3.48
N ASN A 27 0.40 -9.09 3.15
CA ASN A 27 -0.95 -8.53 3.12
C ASN A 27 -2.05 -9.54 3.50
N LYS A 28 -2.61 -10.25 2.52
CA LYS A 28 -3.82 -11.09 2.62
C LYS A 28 -3.75 -12.10 3.77
N LYS A 29 -2.56 -12.63 4.10
CA LYS A 29 -2.37 -13.58 5.21
C LYS A 29 -2.70 -12.95 6.56
N MET A 30 -2.42 -11.67 6.77
CA MET A 30 -2.70 -10.96 8.02
C MET A 30 -4.21 -10.79 8.20
N VAL A 31 -4.92 -10.40 7.15
CA VAL A 31 -6.39 -10.27 7.16
C VAL A 31 -7.07 -11.63 7.36
N THR A 32 -6.57 -12.70 6.74
CA THR A 32 -7.08 -14.06 6.98
C THR A 32 -6.83 -14.53 8.42
N LYS A 33 -5.70 -14.14 9.02
CA LYS A 33 -5.37 -14.47 10.42
C LYS A 33 -6.31 -13.76 11.39
N ASP A 34 -6.62 -12.48 11.14
CA ASP A 34 -7.48 -11.68 12.02
C ASP A 34 -8.39 -10.73 11.22
N PRO A 35 -9.69 -11.04 11.05
CA PRO A 35 -10.59 -10.19 10.28
C PRO A 35 -10.90 -8.85 10.94
N ARG A 36 -10.57 -8.66 12.23
CA ARG A 36 -10.77 -7.37 12.93
C ARG A 36 -9.97 -6.24 12.31
N CYS A 37 -8.91 -6.55 11.55
CA CYS A 37 -8.17 -5.56 10.77
C CYS A 37 -9.02 -4.74 9.79
N LEU A 38 -10.21 -5.23 9.43
CA LEU A 38 -11.11 -4.54 8.51
C LEU A 38 -11.94 -3.42 9.18
N ASN A 39 -11.95 -3.36 10.52
CA ASN A 39 -12.91 -2.55 11.26
C ASN A 39 -12.31 -1.35 11.99
N HIS A 40 -10.98 -1.26 12.13
CA HIS A 40 -10.32 -0.14 12.83
C HIS A 40 -9.81 0.93 11.85
N MET A 41 -9.48 2.12 12.35
CA MET A 41 -9.02 3.26 11.53
C MET A 41 -7.85 2.93 10.59
N PHE A 42 -6.93 2.05 10.99
CA PHE A 42 -5.79 1.66 10.15
C PHE A 42 -6.12 0.70 9.00
N ALA A 43 -7.38 0.26 8.86
CA ALA A 43 -7.84 -0.54 7.73
C ALA A 43 -7.67 0.19 6.38
N ALA A 44 -7.32 1.48 6.39
CA ALA A 44 -6.94 2.29 5.24
C ALA A 44 -5.93 1.59 4.30
N GLU A 45 -4.95 0.83 4.81
CA GLU A 45 -4.02 0.04 3.99
C GLU A 45 -4.78 -0.94 3.07
N ILE A 46 -5.81 -1.59 3.61
CA ILE A 46 -6.63 -2.60 2.96
C ILE A 46 -7.62 -1.96 2.01
N PHE A 47 -8.31 -0.91 2.45
CA PHE A 47 -9.30 -0.20 1.64
C PHE A 47 -8.66 0.50 0.45
N MET A 48 -7.50 1.16 0.62
CA MET A 48 -6.77 1.75 -0.50
C MET A 48 -6.32 0.69 -1.49
N HIS A 49 -5.83 -0.47 -1.02
CA HIS A 49 -5.47 -1.55 -1.93
C HIS A 49 -6.69 -2.07 -2.71
N ARG A 50 -7.83 -2.31 -2.06
CA ARG A 50 -9.06 -2.73 -2.74
C ARG A 50 -9.56 -1.68 -3.73
N PHE A 51 -9.54 -0.42 -3.33
CA PHE A 51 -9.91 0.72 -4.19
C PHE A 51 -9.04 0.77 -5.45
N LEU A 52 -7.70 0.74 -5.30
CA LEU A 52 -6.79 0.75 -6.44
C LEU A 52 -6.96 -0.49 -7.32
N LEU A 53 -7.27 -1.66 -6.76
CA LEU A 53 -7.52 -2.87 -7.55
C LEU A 53 -8.70 -2.72 -8.52
N SER A 54 -9.72 -1.94 -8.15
CA SER A 54 -10.93 -1.68 -8.95
C SER A 54 -10.93 -0.31 -9.64
N SER A 55 -9.91 0.51 -9.46
CA SER A 55 -9.89 1.88 -9.96
C SER A 55 -9.47 1.96 -11.43
N ALA A 56 -10.05 2.92 -12.16
CA ALA A 56 -9.71 3.21 -13.55
C ALA A 56 -8.25 3.67 -13.74
N VAL A 57 -7.59 4.16 -12.69
CA VAL A 57 -6.18 4.56 -12.73
C VAL A 57 -5.23 3.36 -12.69
N ARG A 58 -5.71 2.14 -12.41
CA ARG A 58 -4.84 0.96 -12.33
C ARG A 58 -4.37 0.55 -13.72
N THR A 59 -3.07 0.35 -13.87
CA THR A 59 -2.48 -0.31 -15.04
C THR A 59 -1.96 -1.71 -14.68
N LEU A 60 -2.11 -2.64 -15.63
CA LEU A 60 -1.47 -3.97 -15.56
C LEU A 60 -0.10 -3.99 -16.27
N LYS A 61 0.24 -2.91 -16.97
CA LYS A 61 1.49 -2.77 -17.74
C LYS A 61 2.43 -1.85 -16.98
N PRO A 62 3.48 -2.37 -16.32
CA PRO A 62 4.37 -1.55 -15.50
C PRO A 62 5.18 -0.53 -16.31
N LYS A 63 5.38 -0.76 -17.62
CA LYS A 63 6.03 0.20 -18.52
C LYS A 63 5.22 1.47 -18.76
N GLU A 64 3.89 1.42 -18.55
CA GLU A 64 3.00 2.57 -18.71
C GLU A 64 2.68 3.23 -17.35
N ALA A 65 3.28 2.78 -16.24
CA ALA A 65 2.94 3.28 -14.92
C ALA A 65 3.72 4.56 -14.59
N ASP A 66 3.00 5.55 -14.06
CA ASP A 66 3.57 6.77 -13.48
C ASP A 66 3.98 6.55 -12.03
N TRP A 67 3.22 5.71 -11.31
CA TRP A 67 3.47 5.38 -9.90
C TRP A 67 3.32 3.89 -9.63
N PHE A 68 4.06 3.43 -8.62
CA PHE A 68 4.07 2.04 -8.20
C PHE A 68 3.57 1.91 -6.76
N TYR A 69 2.47 1.20 -6.57
CA TYR A 69 1.91 0.91 -5.26
C TYR A 69 2.40 -0.43 -4.71
N ILE A 70 2.86 -0.42 -3.45
CA ILE A 70 3.27 -1.64 -2.73
C ILE A 70 2.26 -1.93 -1.62
N PRO A 71 1.37 -2.94 -1.78
CA PRO A 71 0.31 -3.23 -0.81
C PRO A 71 0.82 -4.03 0.40
N VAL A 72 1.46 -3.36 1.36
CA VAL A 72 1.91 -3.92 2.64
C VAL A 72 0.92 -3.56 3.75
N TYR A 73 0.49 -4.52 4.56
CA TYR A 73 -0.45 -4.30 5.66
C TYR A 73 0.25 -4.34 7.00
N THR A 74 0.99 -3.29 7.33
CA THR A 74 1.81 -3.23 8.54
C THR A 74 1.01 -3.03 9.82
N THR A 75 -0.25 -2.61 9.73
CA THR A 75 -1.12 -2.33 10.89
C THR A 75 -1.96 -3.52 11.32
N CYS A 76 -1.94 -4.63 10.56
CA CYS A 76 -2.82 -5.78 10.76
C CYS A 76 -2.19 -6.93 11.57
N ASP A 77 -1.04 -6.71 12.24
CA ASP A 77 -0.61 -7.63 13.31
C ASP A 77 -1.20 -7.12 14.62
N LEU A 78 -2.22 -7.80 15.14
CA LEU A 78 -3.00 -7.32 16.27
C LEU A 78 -2.67 -8.07 17.57
N THR A 79 -2.81 -7.40 18.71
CA THR A 79 -2.89 -8.02 20.04
C THR A 79 -4.17 -8.86 20.18
N PRO A 80 -4.30 -9.70 21.22
CA PRO A 80 -5.58 -10.36 21.53
C PRO A 80 -6.74 -9.38 21.69
N ALA A 81 -6.48 -8.16 22.18
CA ALA A 81 -7.47 -7.09 22.31
C ALA A 81 -7.78 -6.36 20.98
N GLY A 82 -7.08 -6.67 19.89
CA GLY A 82 -7.31 -6.06 18.58
C GLY A 82 -6.53 -4.76 18.32
N LEU A 83 -5.52 -4.46 19.14
CA LEU A 83 -4.67 -3.27 18.96
C LEU A 83 -3.49 -3.59 18.04
N PRO A 84 -3.11 -2.71 17.10
CA PRO A 84 -1.94 -2.92 16.23
C PRO A 84 -0.62 -3.03 17.00
N LEU A 85 0.22 -3.98 16.59
CA LEU A 85 1.57 -4.19 17.10
C LEU A 85 2.61 -3.66 16.10
N PRO A 86 3.32 -2.57 16.42
CA PRO A 86 4.24 -1.94 15.46
C PRO A 86 5.58 -2.69 15.32
N PHE A 87 5.91 -3.60 16.22
CA PHE A 87 7.27 -4.16 16.35
C PHE A 87 7.77 -4.92 15.11
N LYS A 88 6.86 -5.54 14.33
CA LYS A 88 7.25 -6.25 13.10
C LYS A 88 7.26 -5.34 11.88
N SER A 89 6.61 -4.19 11.93
CA SER A 89 6.43 -3.28 10.80
C SER A 89 7.75 -2.86 10.14
N PRO A 90 8.83 -2.47 10.86
CA PRO A 90 10.10 -2.13 10.22
C PRO A 90 10.68 -3.29 9.40
N ARG A 91 10.61 -4.52 9.96
CA ARG A 91 11.14 -5.73 9.31
C ARG A 91 10.30 -6.12 8.10
N VAL A 92 8.97 -6.03 8.23
CA VAL A 92 8.04 -6.31 7.12
C VAL A 92 8.29 -5.33 5.98
N MET A 93 8.39 -4.02 6.27
CA MET A 93 8.63 -2.99 5.27
C MET A 93 9.97 -3.17 4.54
N ARG A 94 11.08 -3.35 5.29
CA ARG A 94 12.40 -3.60 4.71
C ARG A 94 12.41 -4.84 3.82
N SER A 95 11.81 -5.93 4.31
CA SER A 95 11.78 -7.18 3.56
C SER A 95 10.84 -7.16 2.34
N SER A 96 9.80 -6.32 2.31
CA SER A 96 8.99 -6.12 1.11
C SER A 96 9.74 -5.32 0.05
N ILE A 97 10.46 -4.26 0.45
CA ILE A 97 11.30 -3.46 -0.45
C ILE A 97 12.38 -4.34 -1.09
N GLN A 98 13.11 -5.09 -0.25
CA GLN A 98 14.13 -6.02 -0.74
C GLN A 98 13.56 -7.09 -1.68
N TYR A 99 12.34 -7.56 -1.42
CA TYR A 99 11.68 -8.52 -2.30
C TYR A 99 11.37 -7.93 -3.67
N ILE A 100 10.77 -6.73 -3.72
CA ILE A 100 10.40 -6.11 -5.00
C ILE A 100 11.61 -5.62 -5.79
N SER A 101 12.66 -5.13 -5.11
CA SER A 101 13.90 -4.68 -5.73
C SER A 101 14.70 -5.81 -6.38
N ASN A 102 14.61 -7.01 -5.80
CA ASN A 102 15.29 -8.20 -6.34
C ASN A 102 14.49 -8.88 -7.45
N LYS A 103 13.15 -8.83 -7.39
CA LYS A 103 12.28 -9.57 -8.32
C LYS A 103 11.92 -8.77 -9.58
N TRP A 104 11.89 -7.44 -9.51
CA TRP A 104 11.56 -6.59 -10.66
C TRP A 104 12.54 -5.42 -10.80
N PRO A 105 12.76 -4.91 -12.02
CA PRO A 105 13.72 -3.82 -12.24
C PRO A 105 13.19 -2.45 -11.81
N PHE A 106 11.88 -2.30 -11.57
CA PHE A 106 11.26 -0.97 -11.46
C PHE A 106 11.65 -0.19 -10.20
N TRP A 107 11.87 -0.87 -9.07
CA TRP A 107 12.34 -0.21 -7.85
C TRP A 107 13.73 0.42 -8.06
N ASN A 108 14.68 -0.37 -8.58
CA ASN A 108 16.07 0.05 -8.72
C ASN A 108 16.27 1.14 -9.78
N ARG A 109 15.29 1.38 -10.66
CA ARG A 109 15.34 2.44 -11.67
C ARG A 109 15.38 3.84 -11.04
N THR A 110 14.68 4.01 -9.93
CA THR A 110 14.42 5.30 -9.28
C THR A 110 14.81 5.29 -7.80
N ASP A 111 15.38 4.18 -7.32
CA ASP A 111 15.57 3.87 -5.91
C ASP A 111 14.30 4.08 -5.07
N GLY A 112 13.14 3.77 -5.65
CA GLY A 112 11.84 3.91 -5.00
C GLY A 112 11.20 5.31 -5.08
N ALA A 113 11.76 6.27 -5.82
CA ALA A 113 11.22 7.64 -5.86
C ALA A 113 9.81 7.75 -6.49
N ASP A 114 9.44 6.82 -7.38
CA ASP A 114 8.10 6.70 -7.99
C ASP A 114 7.25 5.58 -7.32
N HIS A 115 7.64 5.17 -6.11
CA HIS A 115 6.98 4.14 -5.33
C HIS A 115 6.31 4.73 -4.10
N PHE A 116 5.13 4.20 -3.74
CA PHE A 116 4.44 4.66 -2.54
C PHE A 116 3.81 3.51 -1.75
N PHE A 117 3.64 3.80 -0.46
CA PHE A 117 3.04 2.94 0.54
C PHE A 117 1.93 3.72 1.25
N VAL A 118 0.93 3.01 1.78
CA VAL A 118 -0.04 3.59 2.70
C VAL A 118 0.42 3.24 4.10
N VAL A 119 0.73 4.25 4.91
CA VAL A 119 1.29 4.08 6.26
C VAL A 119 0.43 4.87 7.25
N PRO A 120 -0.78 4.41 7.58
CA PRO A 120 -1.74 5.20 8.35
C PRO A 120 -1.45 5.19 9.85
N HIS A 121 -0.26 4.72 10.27
CA HIS A 121 0.18 4.75 11.67
C HIS A 121 0.18 6.19 12.21
N ASP A 122 0.06 6.32 13.53
CA ASP A 122 0.05 7.61 14.22
C ASP A 122 1.29 8.47 13.91
N PHE A 123 2.43 7.82 13.62
CA PHE A 123 3.68 8.48 13.22
C PHE A 123 4.07 8.23 11.75
N GLY A 124 3.10 7.85 10.91
CA GLY A 124 3.31 7.62 9.48
C GLY A 124 4.33 6.52 9.17
N ALA A 125 5.34 6.84 8.35
CA ALA A 125 6.43 5.92 7.98
C ALA A 125 7.49 5.73 9.09
N CYS A 126 7.35 6.40 10.24
CA CYS A 126 8.26 6.23 11.35
C CYS A 126 7.94 4.94 12.12
N PHE A 127 8.61 3.85 11.74
CA PHE A 127 8.40 2.53 12.34
C PHE A 127 9.21 2.29 13.62
N HIS A 128 10.10 3.22 14.00
CA HIS A 128 10.83 3.20 15.26
C HIS A 128 10.47 4.46 16.05
N TYR A 129 9.67 4.30 17.09
CA TYR A 129 9.44 5.33 18.08
C TYR A 129 10.22 4.93 19.34
N GLN A 130 11.14 5.81 19.79
CA GLN A 130 11.81 5.68 21.08
C GLN A 130 11.07 6.48 22.13
#